data_AF-A0A1I3UID9-F1
#
_entry.id   AF-A0A1I3UID9-F1
#
_cell.length_a   1.000
_cell.length_b   1.000
_cell.length_c   1.000
_cell.angle_alpha   90.00
_cell.angle_beta   90.00
_cell.angle_gamma   90.00
#
_symmetry.space_group_name_H-M   'P 1'
#
loop_
_entity.id
_entity.type
_entity.pdbx_description
1 polymer ?
#
loop_
_entity_poly.entity_id
_entity_poly.type
_entity_poly.pdbx_seq_one_letter_code
_entity_poly.pdbx_strand_id
1 'polypeptide(L)'
;AVGDVPWGFSPLLPQAEVVRVKPETADVPGILERAIGRSLVVVVKDAHRYEASKSVVSALLAARPDATVVEMGLPIWRPEGVTYLATYGAARANAQAAAELLGV
;
A
#
# COMPACT_ATOMS: atom_id res chain seq x y z
N ALA A 1 9.67 6.33 -11.91
CA ALA A 1 9.38 5.42 -13.04
C ALA A 1 8.00 5.77 -13.59
N VAL A 2 7.85 5.82 -14.92
CA VAL A 2 6.55 6.01 -15.60
C VAL A 2 6.18 4.71 -16.31
N GLY A 3 4.92 4.30 -16.27
CA GLY A 3 4.42 3.04 -16.83
C GLY A 3 4.01 2.00 -15.79
N ASP A 4 3.48 0.86 -16.25
CA ASP A 4 3.19 -0.29 -15.39
C ASP A 4 4.49 -0.79 -14.76
N VAL A 5 4.53 -0.82 -13.43
CA VAL A 5 5.67 -1.28 -12.64
C VAL A 5 5.35 -2.65 -12.04
N PRO A 6 5.69 -3.75 -12.72
CA PRO A 6 5.23 -5.09 -12.36
C PRO A 6 5.90 -5.63 -11.09
N TRP A 7 6.96 -4.98 -10.61
CA TRP A 7 7.79 -5.46 -9.51
C TRP A 7 7.13 -5.21 -8.15
N GLY A 8 6.51 -4.04 -7.90
CA GLY A 8 5.88 -3.72 -6.61
C GLY A 8 6.72 -4.11 -5.38
N PHE A 9 6.04 -4.35 -4.25
CA PHE A 9 6.64 -4.91 -3.03
C PHE A 9 6.70 -6.45 -3.03
N SER A 10 5.98 -7.10 -3.96
CA SER A 10 5.65 -8.52 -3.87
C SER A 10 6.86 -9.49 -3.88
N PRO A 11 7.89 -9.32 -4.73
CA PRO A 11 9.07 -10.20 -4.73
C PRO A 11 9.89 -10.14 -3.46
N LEU A 12 9.71 -9.10 -2.64
CA LEU A 12 10.44 -8.88 -1.41
C LEU A 12 9.75 -9.51 -0.20
N LEU A 13 8.50 -9.95 -0.36
CA LEU A 13 7.66 -10.44 0.73
C LEU A 13 7.21 -11.89 0.47
N PRO A 14 8.12 -12.88 0.47
CA PRO A 14 7.79 -14.26 0.11
C PRO A 14 6.80 -14.92 1.10
N GLN A 15 6.69 -14.39 2.32
CA GLN A 15 5.74 -14.88 3.33
C GLN A 15 4.44 -14.06 3.39
N ALA A 16 4.35 -12.94 2.67
CA ALA A 16 3.14 -12.12 2.68
C ALA A 16 2.11 -12.64 1.67
N GLU A 17 0.84 -12.55 2.07
CA GLU A 17 -0.26 -12.64 1.13
C GLU A 17 -0.37 -11.30 0.38
N VAL A 18 -0.20 -11.34 -0.94
CA VAL A 18 -0.28 -10.13 -1.78
C VAL A 18 -1.61 -10.11 -2.53
N VAL A 19 -2.45 -9.14 -2.20
CA VAL A 19 -3.73 -8.91 -2.88
C VAL A 19 -3.59 -7.72 -3.82
N ARG A 20 -3.76 -7.94 -5.13
CA ARG A 20 -3.87 -6.84 -6.10
C ARG A 20 -5.30 -6.36 -6.15
N VAL A 21 -5.50 -5.08 -5.84
CA VAL A 21 -6.83 -4.47 -5.74
C VAL A 21 -7.03 -3.53 -6.92
N LYS A 22 -8.13 -3.73 -7.65
CA LYS A 22 -8.68 -2.72 -8.54
C LYS A 22 -9.61 -1.82 -7.72
N PRO A 23 -9.29 -0.52 -7.54
CA PRO A 23 -10.02 0.34 -6.60
C PRO A 23 -11.53 0.43 -6.89
N GLU A 24 -11.93 0.43 -8.16
CA GLU A 24 -13.34 0.59 -8.56
C GLU A 24 -14.22 -0.60 -8.17
N THR A 25 -13.61 -1.76 -7.89
CA THR A 25 -14.31 -3.00 -7.56
C THR A 25 -13.73 -3.66 -6.30
N ALA A 26 -13.13 -2.85 -5.42
CA ALA A 26 -12.43 -3.35 -4.24
C ALA A 26 -13.42 -3.92 -3.21
N ASP A 27 -13.19 -5.17 -2.82
CA ASP A 27 -13.88 -5.82 -1.70
C ASP A 27 -13.14 -5.52 -0.38
N VAL A 28 -13.42 -4.35 0.19
CA VAL A 28 -12.82 -3.90 1.47
C VAL A 28 -13.11 -4.89 2.61
N PRO A 29 -14.35 -5.37 2.83
CA PRO A 29 -14.62 -6.36 3.88
C PRO A 29 -13.80 -7.64 3.75
N GLY A 30 -13.72 -8.23 2.55
CA GLY A 30 -12.94 -9.45 2.36
C GLY A 30 -11.43 -9.22 2.51
N ILE A 31 -10.91 -8.04 2.15
CA ILE A 31 -9.50 -7.68 2.41
C ILE A 31 -9.24 -7.64 3.92
N LEU A 32 -10.14 -7.03 4.70
CA LEU A 32 -10.01 -6.94 6.15
C LEU A 32 -10.08 -8.31 6.81
N GLU A 33 -10.97 -9.18 6.35
CA GLU A 33 -11.08 -10.57 6.82
C GLU A 33 -9.79 -11.35 6.61
N ARG A 34 -9.19 -11.27 5.41
CA ARG A 34 -7.89 -11.89 5.10
C ARG A 34 -6.73 -11.35 5.95
N ALA A 35 -6.85 -10.13 6.46
CA ALA A 35 -5.85 -9.46 7.28
C ALA A 35 -5.98 -9.74 8.80
N ILE A 36 -6.95 -10.54 9.24
CA ILE A 36 -7.12 -10.90 10.65
C ILE A 36 -5.88 -11.63 11.15
N GLY A 37 -5.35 -11.19 12.30
CA GLY A 37 -4.15 -11.77 12.92
C GLY A 37 -2.84 -11.47 12.19
N ARG A 38 -2.84 -10.52 11.24
CA ARG A 38 -1.68 -10.14 10.43
C ARG A 38 -1.50 -8.62 10.38
N SER A 39 -0.27 -8.19 10.18
CA SER A 39 0.03 -6.79 9.84
C SER A 39 -0.53 -6.46 8.45
N LEU A 40 -1.06 -5.24 8.28
CA LEU A 40 -1.59 -4.75 7.01
C LEU A 40 -0.69 -3.64 6.46
N VAL A 41 -0.13 -3.87 5.27
CA VAL A 41 0.62 -2.87 4.51
C VAL A 41 -0.15 -2.52 3.24
N VAL A 42 -0.50 -1.25 3.08
CA VAL A 42 -1.26 -0.73 1.95
C VAL A 42 -0.30 0.01 1.02
N VAL A 43 0.04 -0.61 -0.11
CA VAL A 43 0.96 -0.04 -1.08
C VAL A 43 0.18 0.69 -2.18
N VAL A 44 0.49 1.96 -2.40
CA VAL A 44 -0.14 2.80 -3.42
C VAL A 44 0.90 3.45 -4.32
N LYS A 45 0.45 3.94 -5.48
CA LYS A 45 1.26 4.75 -6.38
C LYS A 45 0.43 5.90 -6.92
N ASP A 46 0.84 7.12 -6.59
CA ASP A 46 0.16 8.35 -6.98
C ASP A 46 -1.31 8.39 -6.56
N ALA A 47 -1.62 7.94 -5.33
CA ALA A 47 -3.01 7.85 -4.86
C ALA A 47 -3.75 9.20 -4.92
N HIS A 48 -3.01 10.31 -4.85
CA HIS A 48 -3.53 11.66 -5.04
C HIS A 48 -4.33 11.87 -6.35
N ARG A 49 -4.07 11.07 -7.39
CA ARG A 49 -4.73 11.18 -8.70
C ARG A 49 -6.05 10.42 -8.80
N TYR A 50 -6.34 9.52 -7.85
CA TYR A 50 -7.42 8.54 -7.98
C TYR A 50 -8.29 8.53 -6.73
N GLU A 51 -9.45 9.16 -6.80
CA GLU A 51 -10.41 9.22 -5.68
C GLU A 51 -10.92 7.84 -5.24
N ALA A 52 -11.07 6.89 -6.18
CA ALA A 52 -11.40 5.51 -5.84
C ALA A 52 -10.32 4.86 -4.97
N SER A 53 -9.04 5.05 -5.30
CA SER A 53 -7.92 4.57 -4.48
C SER A 53 -7.92 5.20 -3.10
N LYS A 54 -8.09 6.53 -3.01
CA LYS A 54 -8.19 7.21 -1.72
C LYS A 54 -9.32 6.66 -0.86
N SER A 55 -10.49 6.44 -1.45
CA SER A 55 -11.67 5.93 -0.74
C SER A 55 -11.45 4.53 -0.18
N VAL A 56 -10.87 3.62 -0.98
CA VAL A 56 -10.54 2.26 -0.55
C VAL A 56 -9.50 2.27 0.58
N VAL A 57 -8.43 3.05 0.43
CA VAL A 57 -7.38 3.16 1.45
C VAL A 57 -7.96 3.74 2.74
N SER A 58 -8.71 4.85 2.67
CA SER A 58 -9.36 5.45 3.85
C SER A 58 -10.29 4.48 4.57
N ALA A 59 -11.06 3.67 3.83
CA ALA A 59 -11.93 2.65 4.43
C ALA A 59 -11.14 1.55 5.14
N LEU A 60 -10.04 1.08 4.55
CA LEU A 60 -9.12 0.13 5.19
C LEU A 60 -8.51 0.71 6.47
N LEU A 61 -8.02 1.95 6.42
CA LEU A 61 -7.36 2.62 7.56
C LEU A 61 -8.34 2.93 8.69
N ALA A 62 -9.59 3.25 8.38
CA ALA A 62 -10.62 3.44 9.40
C ALA A 62 -10.87 2.16 10.22
N ALA A 63 -10.78 0.99 9.59
CA ALA A 63 -10.93 -0.30 10.27
C ALA A 63 -9.61 -0.82 10.89
N ARG A 64 -8.46 -0.41 10.33
CA ARG A 64 -7.11 -0.83 10.74
C ARG A 64 -6.21 0.40 10.91
N PRO A 65 -6.36 1.17 12.00
CA PRO A 65 -5.52 2.34 12.25
C PRO A 65 -4.04 1.97 12.51
N ASP A 66 -3.76 0.70 12.79
CA ASP A 66 -2.42 0.11 12.90
C ASP A 66 -1.76 -0.22 11.55
N ALA A 67 -2.47 -0.06 10.43
CA ALA A 67 -1.93 -0.33 9.11
C ALA A 67 -0.86 0.69 8.70
N THR A 68 0.06 0.25 7.84
CA THR A 68 1.10 1.11 7.26
C THR A 68 0.80 1.39 5.80
N VAL A 69 0.87 2.66 5.39
CA VAL A 69 0.74 3.07 3.99
C VAL A 69 2.12 3.27 3.38
N VAL A 70 2.37 2.68 2.22
CA VAL A 70 3.59 2.90 1.43
C VAL A 70 3.21 3.57 0.11
N GLU A 71 3.54 4.85 -0.05
CA GLU A 71 3.36 5.61 -1.29
C GLU A 71 4.62 5.54 -2.15
N MET A 72 4.49 4.91 -3.32
CA MET A 72 5.59 4.69 -4.27
C MET A 72 5.66 5.71 -5.42
N GLY A 73 4.73 6.66 -5.45
CA GLY A 73 4.68 7.80 -6.36
C GLY A 73 4.96 9.11 -5.62
N LEU A 74 4.13 10.11 -5.87
CA LEU A 74 4.25 11.42 -5.22
C LEU A 74 3.40 11.52 -3.94
N PRO A 75 4.00 11.93 -2.81
CA PRO A 75 3.31 11.98 -1.52
C PRO A 75 2.51 13.28 -1.35
N ILE A 76 1.66 13.60 -2.33
CA ILE A 76 0.76 14.76 -2.38
C ILE A 76 -0.47 14.53 -1.50
N TRP A 77 -0.96 13.29 -1.43
CA TRP A 77 -2.03 12.89 -0.52
C TRP A 77 -1.47 11.96 0.54
N ARG A 78 -1.74 12.26 1.81
CA ARG A 78 -1.27 11.49 2.96
C ARG A 78 -2.42 11.34 3.96
N PRO A 79 -2.90 10.11 4.22
CA PRO A 79 -3.85 9.86 5.30
C PRO A 79 -3.26 10.27 6.65
N GLU A 80 -4.08 10.88 7.50
CA GLU A 80 -3.67 11.27 8.85
C GLU A 80 -3.78 10.11 9.84
N GLY A 81 -3.02 10.16 10.93
CA GLY A 81 -3.16 9.23 12.05
C GLY A 81 -2.65 7.80 11.80
N VAL A 82 -1.88 7.58 10.73
CA VAL A 82 -1.34 6.26 10.36
C VAL A 82 0.17 6.32 10.12
N THR A 83 0.82 5.16 10.17
CA THR A 83 2.22 5.04 9.72
C THR A 83 2.27 5.22 8.20
N TYR A 84 3.04 6.19 7.72
CA TYR A 84 3.11 6.54 6.31
C TYR A 84 4.57 6.63 5.84
N LEU A 85 4.91 5.87 4.81
CA LEU A 85 6.22 5.85 4.17
C LEU A 85 6.09 6.28 2.71
N ALA A 86 6.79 7.34 2.32
CA ALA A 86 6.92 7.75 0.92
C ALA A 86 8.28 7.33 0.37
N THR A 87 8.29 6.55 -0.70
CA THR A 87 9.55 6.08 -1.31
C THR A 87 10.01 6.98 -2.46
N TYR A 88 9.21 7.98 -2.86
CA TYR A 88 9.47 8.91 -3.97
C TYR A 88 9.79 8.21 -5.31
N GLY A 89 9.37 6.95 -5.47
CA GLY A 89 9.64 6.16 -6.65
C GLY A 89 9.34 4.68 -6.47
N ALA A 90 8.97 4.03 -7.57
CA ALA A 90 8.60 2.61 -7.59
C ALA A 90 9.68 1.70 -8.21
N ALA A 91 10.96 2.11 -8.18
CA ALA A 91 12.04 1.26 -8.66
C ALA A 91 12.35 0.14 -7.64
N ARG A 92 13.04 -0.91 -8.09
CA ARG A 92 13.42 -2.05 -7.24
C ARG A 92 14.21 -1.61 -5.99
N ALA A 93 15.13 -0.65 -6.13
CA ALA A 93 15.90 -0.14 -5.00
C ALA A 93 15.03 0.56 -3.95
N ASN A 94 14.00 1.31 -4.39
CA ASN A 94 13.04 1.94 -3.48
C ASN A 94 12.23 0.90 -2.71
N ALA A 95 11.76 -0.14 -3.40
CA ALA A 95 11.02 -1.23 -2.77
C ALA A 95 11.90 -1.99 -1.75
N GLN A 96 13.16 -2.27 -2.10
CA GLN A 96 14.13 -2.92 -1.22
C GLN A 96 14.36 -2.09 0.06
N ALA A 97 14.69 -0.81 -0.08
CA ALA A 97 14.94 0.06 1.06
C ALA A 97 13.70 0.19 1.97
N ALA A 98 12.50 0.21 1.38
CA ALA A 98 11.27 0.27 2.14
C ALA A 98 10.96 -1.04 2.88
N ALA A 99 11.24 -2.20 2.26
CA ALA A 99 11.12 -3.51 2.93
C ALA A 99 12.10 -3.64 4.10
N GLU A 100 13.37 -3.27 3.90
CA GLU A 100 14.39 -3.25 4.96
C GLU A 100 13.98 -2.36 6.14
N LEU A 101 13.43 -1.18 5.86
CA LEU A 101 12.95 -0.26 6.90
C LEU A 101 11.77 -0.82 7.68
N LEU A 102 10.87 -1.57 7.01
CA LEU A 102 9.70 -2.20 7.62
C LEU A 102 10.05 -3.53 8.31
N GLY A 103 11.28 -4.04 8.16
CA GLY A 103 11.73 -5.30 8.75
C GLY A 103 11.10 -6.53 8.10
N VAL A 104 10.76 -6.44 6.81
CA VAL A 104 10.05 -7.48 6.03
C VAL A 104 10.83 -7.96 4.82
#